data_AF-A0A3S1FQG8-F1
#
_entry.id   AF-A0A3S1FQG8-F1
#
_cell.length_a   1.000
_cell.length_b   1.000
_cell.length_c   1.000
_cell.angle_alpha   90.00
_cell.angle_beta   90.00
_cell.angle_gamma   90.00
#
_symmetry.space_group_name_H-M   'P 1'
#
loop_
_entity.id
_entity.type
_entity.pdbx_description
1 polymer ?
#
loop_
_entity_poly.entity_id
_entity_poly.type
_entity_poly.pdbx_seq_one_letter_code
_entity_poly.pdbx_strand_id
1 'polypeptide(L)'
;GLEHPWGATYLPDGTLLVTERPGRLRLVSTDGAVSDPIDGVPDVLADGQGGLLDVALDPDFANNRTVYLSYSEQRSGGAATSVGRGRLNENGSALSSFEVIFRQEPAVSSRHHFGSRLVFAPDGKLFVTLGERGKAQQAQDASNHLGTVVRINPDGSVPDDNPFVGKDGADEIWSYGHRNV
;
A
#
# COMPACT_ATOMS: atom_id res chain seq x y z
N GLY A 1 18.23 -10.03 12.68
CA GLY A 1 17.95 -8.62 12.34
C GLY A 1 16.93 -8.57 11.23
N LEU A 2 16.41 -7.38 10.91
CA LEU A 2 15.48 -7.18 9.79
C LEU A 2 16.17 -7.34 8.44
N GLU A 3 15.43 -7.75 7.42
CA GLU A 3 15.88 -7.94 6.05
C GLU A 3 15.18 -6.96 5.12
N HIS A 4 15.91 -5.94 4.67
CA HIS A 4 15.38 -4.89 3.80
C HIS A 4 14.04 -4.29 4.31
N PRO A 5 14.00 -3.74 5.54
CA PRO A 5 12.80 -3.08 6.04
C PRO A 5 12.40 -1.92 5.12
N TRP A 6 11.11 -1.72 4.91
CA TRP A 6 10.60 -0.68 4.01
C TRP A 6 9.70 0.33 4.73
N GLY A 7 8.60 -0.14 5.31
CA GLY A 7 7.60 0.65 6.03
C GLY A 7 7.53 0.23 7.48
N ALA A 8 7.13 1.16 8.34
CA ALA A 8 6.93 0.90 9.76
C ALA A 8 5.87 1.83 10.34
N THR A 9 5.06 1.30 11.25
CA THR A 9 4.10 2.08 12.03
C THR A 9 4.04 1.59 13.47
N TYR A 10 3.76 2.48 14.41
CA TYR A 10 3.60 2.11 15.82
C TYR A 10 2.20 1.57 16.06
N LEU A 11 2.11 0.43 16.74
CA LEU A 11 0.90 -0.02 17.40
C LEU A 11 0.64 0.84 18.66
N PRO A 12 -0.60 0.86 19.19
CA PRO A 12 -0.94 1.67 20.37
C PRO A 12 -0.12 1.38 21.63
N ASP A 13 0.46 0.19 21.74
CA ASP A 13 1.31 -0.24 22.86
C ASP A 13 2.79 0.15 22.69
N GLY A 14 3.15 0.80 21.59
CA GLY A 14 4.52 1.20 21.26
C GLY A 14 5.33 0.15 20.48
N THR A 15 4.78 -1.04 20.23
CA THR A 15 5.38 -2.04 19.34
C THR A 15 5.40 -1.50 17.91
N LEU A 16 6.49 -1.69 17.18
CA LEU A 16 6.56 -1.37 15.75
C LEU A 16 6.05 -2.54 14.91
N LEU A 17 5.14 -2.28 13.99
CA LEU A 17 4.79 -3.17 12.90
C LEU A 17 5.61 -2.77 11.67
N VAL A 18 6.44 -3.69 11.16
CA VAL A 18 7.46 -3.40 10.14
C VAL A 18 7.29 -4.32 8.94
N THR A 19 7.29 -3.78 7.74
CA THR A 19 7.33 -4.54 6.49
C THR A 19 8.78 -4.77 6.06
N GLU A 20 9.04 -5.98 5.57
CA GLU A 20 10.30 -6.40 4.97
C GLU A 20 10.04 -6.67 3.49
N ARG A 21 10.83 -6.03 2.61
CA ARG A 21 10.64 -6.08 1.15
C ARG A 21 10.51 -7.50 0.57
N PRO A 22 11.19 -8.55 1.09
CA PRO A 22 11.00 -9.92 0.62
C PRO A 22 9.59 -10.52 0.83
N GLY A 23 8.65 -9.80 1.45
CA GLY A 23 7.27 -10.27 1.62
C GLY A 23 6.92 -10.67 3.05
N ARG A 24 7.55 -10.06 4.06
CA ARG A 24 7.31 -10.42 5.48
C ARG A 24 6.87 -9.21 6.28
N LEU A 25 5.94 -9.41 7.19
CA LEU A 25 5.53 -8.42 8.18
C LEU A 25 6.01 -8.89 9.56
N ARG A 26 6.57 -7.99 10.37
CA ARG A 26 7.22 -8.30 11.65
C ARG A 26 6.76 -7.34 12.74
N LEU A 27 6.74 -7.82 13.98
CA LEU A 27 6.72 -6.95 15.15
C LEU A 27 8.13 -6.71 15.65
N VAL A 28 8.40 -5.49 16.08
CA VAL A 28 9.59 -5.11 16.84
C VAL A 28 9.14 -4.51 18.17
N SER A 29 9.41 -5.20 19.27
CA SER A 29 9.05 -4.75 20.60
C SER A 29 9.85 -3.51 21.03
N THR A 30 9.40 -2.86 22.10
CA THR A 30 10.05 -1.63 22.63
C THR A 30 11.47 -1.84 23.14
N ASP A 31 11.86 -3.09 23.43
CA ASP A 31 13.23 -3.50 23.78
C ASP A 31 14.05 -3.98 22.57
N GLY A 32 13.47 -3.97 21.37
CA GLY A 32 14.14 -4.28 20.11
C GLY A 32 14.10 -5.75 19.67
N ALA A 33 13.37 -6.62 20.37
CA ALA A 33 13.19 -8.00 19.92
C ALA A 33 12.30 -8.06 18.67
N VAL A 34 12.66 -8.92 17.72
CA VAL A 34 11.95 -9.09 16.43
C VAL A 34 11.17 -10.40 16.46
N SER A 35 9.87 -10.36 16.20
CA SER A 35 9.01 -11.55 16.15
C SER A 35 9.34 -12.47 14.98
N ASP A 36 8.75 -13.66 14.90
CA ASP A 36 8.64 -14.40 13.63
C ASP A 36 7.77 -13.63 12.60
N PRO A 37 7.84 -13.98 11.30
CA PRO A 37 6.95 -13.42 10.28
C PRO A 37 5.48 -13.63 10.64
N ILE A 38 4.68 -12.58 10.45
CA ILE A 38 3.23 -12.62 10.62
C ILE A 38 2.61 -13.38 9.45
N ASP A 39 1.74 -14.35 9.75
CA ASP A 39 1.03 -15.15 8.75
C ASP A 39 -0.08 -14.34 8.05
N GLY A 40 -0.52 -14.78 6.87
CA GLY A 40 -1.65 -14.16 6.15
C GLY A 40 -1.32 -12.85 5.42
N VAL A 41 -0.04 -12.49 5.33
CA VAL A 41 0.48 -11.43 4.46
C VAL A 41 0.35 -11.87 2.98
N PRO A 42 -0.01 -10.99 2.03
CA PRO A 42 -0.16 -11.36 0.63
C PRO A 42 1.17 -11.77 0.00
N ASP A 43 1.10 -12.63 -1.02
CA ASP A 43 2.24 -12.88 -1.91
C ASP A 43 2.64 -11.58 -2.64
N VAL A 44 3.95 -11.36 -2.78
CA VAL A 44 4.49 -10.15 -3.40
C VAL A 44 5.50 -10.49 -4.49
N LEU A 45 5.65 -9.60 -5.47
CA LEU A 45 6.78 -9.63 -6.40
C LEU A 45 7.98 -8.87 -5.79
N ALA A 46 8.86 -9.58 -5.10
CA ALA A 46 10.10 -9.03 -4.58
C ALA A 46 11.21 -8.98 -5.67
N ASP A 47 11.11 -8.03 -6.60
CA ASP A 47 12.13 -7.77 -7.63
C ASP A 47 12.40 -6.28 -7.82
N GLY A 48 13.66 -5.90 -8.00
CA GLY A 48 14.10 -4.50 -8.11
C GLY A 48 13.66 -3.67 -6.91
N GLN A 49 12.76 -2.70 -7.14
CA GLN A 49 12.15 -1.86 -6.10
C GLN A 49 10.85 -2.42 -5.52
N GLY A 50 10.36 -3.54 -6.03
CA GLY A 50 9.15 -4.21 -5.57
C GLY A 50 9.36 -5.06 -4.33
N GLY A 51 8.27 -5.36 -3.64
CA GLY A 51 8.16 -6.21 -2.49
C GLY A 51 6.88 -5.96 -1.71
N LEU A 52 6.90 -6.32 -0.43
CA LEU A 52 5.99 -5.72 0.55
C LEU A 52 6.53 -4.33 0.91
N LEU A 53 5.69 -3.31 0.78
CA LEU A 53 6.10 -1.91 0.82
C LEU A 53 5.54 -1.23 2.06
N ASP A 54 4.53 -0.39 1.96
CA ASP A 54 4.09 0.40 3.11
C ASP A 54 3.12 -0.35 4.01
N VAL A 55 3.02 0.12 5.25
CA VAL A 55 2.05 -0.33 6.24
C VAL A 55 1.42 0.87 6.94
N ALA A 56 0.09 0.87 7.03
CA ALA A 56 -0.67 1.86 7.77
C ALA A 56 -1.69 1.17 8.68
N LEU A 57 -1.99 1.80 9.81
CA LEU A 57 -3.11 1.36 10.66
C LEU A 57 -4.36 2.11 10.23
N ASP A 58 -5.50 1.43 10.32
CA ASP A 58 -6.80 2.10 10.28
C ASP A 58 -6.88 3.17 11.38
N PRO A 59 -7.49 4.33 11.15
CA PRO A 59 -7.67 5.35 12.18
C PRO A 59 -8.40 4.83 13.44
N ASP A 60 -9.23 3.79 13.28
CA ASP A 60 -9.97 3.10 14.35
C ASP A 60 -9.33 1.76 14.76
N PHE A 61 -8.01 1.59 14.55
CA PHE A 61 -7.27 0.36 14.83
C PHE A 61 -7.48 -0.18 16.25
N ALA A 62 -7.63 0.71 17.24
CA ALA A 62 -7.86 0.32 18.63
C ALA A 62 -9.12 -0.57 18.80
N ASN A 63 -10.11 -0.41 17.92
CA ASN A 63 -11.36 -1.16 17.96
C ASN A 63 -11.41 -2.27 16.90
N ASN A 64 -10.94 -2.00 15.67
CA ASN A 64 -11.09 -2.94 14.56
C ASN A 64 -9.84 -3.82 14.29
N ARG A 65 -8.66 -3.36 14.70
CA ARG A 65 -7.33 -3.96 14.43
C ARG A 65 -7.00 -4.12 12.94
N THR A 66 -7.53 -3.26 12.08
CA THR A 66 -7.32 -3.31 10.64
C THR A 66 -5.99 -2.68 10.24
N VAL A 67 -5.19 -3.41 9.48
CA VAL A 67 -3.90 -2.99 8.92
C VAL A 67 -4.03 -2.93 7.40
N TYR A 68 -3.47 -1.89 6.82
CA TYR A 68 -3.37 -1.69 5.38
C TYR A 68 -1.94 -1.96 4.92
N LEU A 69 -1.78 -2.70 3.83
CA LEU A 69 -0.50 -3.02 3.21
C LEU A 69 -0.53 -2.60 1.75
N SER A 70 0.55 -1.98 1.29
CA SER A 70 0.83 -1.82 -0.14
C SER A 70 1.96 -2.75 -0.57
N TYR A 71 1.85 -3.29 -1.77
CA TYR A 71 2.80 -4.27 -2.28
C TYR A 71 2.83 -4.28 -3.80
N SER A 72 3.93 -4.79 -4.37
CA SER A 72 4.01 -5.09 -5.79
C SER A 72 3.33 -6.43 -6.10
N GLU A 73 2.32 -6.41 -6.97
CA GLU A 73 1.59 -7.59 -7.41
C GLU A 73 1.97 -7.92 -8.86
N GLN A 74 2.42 -9.15 -9.10
CA GLN A 74 2.62 -9.67 -10.46
C GLN A 74 1.24 -9.97 -11.07
N ARG A 75 0.95 -9.40 -12.24
CA ARG A 75 -0.30 -9.60 -12.99
C ARG A 75 0.00 -9.80 -14.49
N SER A 76 -1.04 -9.99 -15.29
CA SER A 76 -0.90 -10.02 -16.75
C SER A 76 -0.30 -8.70 -17.24
N GLY A 77 0.68 -8.74 -18.14
CA GLY A 77 1.36 -7.55 -18.67
C GLY A 77 2.53 -7.01 -17.83
N GLY A 78 2.71 -7.48 -16.58
CA GLY A 78 3.84 -7.13 -15.73
C GLY A 78 3.47 -6.98 -14.26
N ALA A 79 3.98 -5.94 -13.60
CA ALA A 79 3.75 -5.72 -12.18
C ALA A 79 3.31 -4.29 -11.88
N ALA A 80 2.47 -4.14 -10.87
CA ALA A 80 1.95 -2.85 -10.43
C ALA A 80 1.66 -2.89 -8.92
N THR A 81 1.47 -1.71 -8.34
CA THR A 81 1.17 -1.56 -6.91
C THR A 81 -0.27 -1.95 -6.63
N SER A 82 -0.48 -2.72 -5.57
CA SER A 82 -1.78 -3.09 -5.04
C SER A 82 -1.85 -2.72 -3.56
N VAL A 83 -3.04 -2.40 -3.08
CA VAL A 83 -3.32 -2.10 -1.68
C VAL A 83 -4.38 -3.06 -1.19
N GLY A 84 -4.11 -3.67 -0.04
CA GLY A 84 -5.08 -4.50 0.65
C GLY A 84 -5.13 -4.18 2.13
N ARG A 85 -6.12 -4.74 2.80
CA ARG A 85 -6.29 -4.63 4.25
C ARG A 85 -6.62 -5.97 4.86
N GLY A 86 -6.21 -6.19 6.10
CA GLY A 86 -6.54 -7.37 6.89
C GLY A 86 -6.57 -7.05 8.37
N ARG A 87 -7.12 -7.96 9.17
CA ARG A 87 -7.23 -7.78 10.62
C ARG A 87 -6.07 -8.45 11.34
N LEU A 88 -5.28 -7.69 12.10
CA LEU A 88 -4.24 -8.23 12.95
C LEU A 88 -4.85 -8.88 14.19
N ASN A 89 -4.57 -10.16 14.42
CA ASN A 89 -5.03 -10.86 15.62
C ASN A 89 -4.40 -10.28 16.90
N GLU A 90 -4.96 -10.60 18.07
CA GLU A 90 -4.60 -9.97 19.34
C GLU A 90 -3.14 -10.15 19.73
N ASN A 91 -2.58 -11.33 19.51
CA ASN A 91 -1.17 -11.65 19.78
C ASN A 91 -0.23 -11.20 18.65
N GLY A 92 -0.77 -10.60 17.58
CA GLY A 92 0.01 -10.04 16.46
C GLY A 92 0.77 -11.06 15.63
N SER A 93 0.34 -12.33 15.61
CA SER A 93 0.98 -13.41 14.86
C SER A 93 0.40 -13.65 13.46
N ALA A 94 -0.80 -13.12 13.16
CA ALA A 94 -1.44 -13.33 11.86
C ALA A 94 -2.35 -12.16 11.45
N LEU A 95 -2.44 -11.94 10.14
CA LEU A 95 -3.50 -11.18 9.48
C LEU A 95 -4.60 -12.14 9.00
N SER A 96 -5.86 -11.83 9.32
CA SER A 96 -7.03 -12.54 8.81
C SER A 96 -7.85 -11.68 7.87
N SER A 97 -8.65 -12.33 7.02
CA SER A 97 -9.56 -11.68 6.08
C SER A 97 -8.89 -10.63 5.20
N PHE A 98 -7.67 -10.94 4.73
CA PHE A 98 -6.95 -10.02 3.86
C PHE A 98 -7.68 -9.90 2.51
N GLU A 99 -8.02 -8.67 2.13
CA GLU A 99 -8.68 -8.35 0.87
C GLU A 99 -7.97 -7.21 0.14
N VAL A 100 -7.97 -7.26 -1.19
CA VAL A 100 -7.42 -6.20 -2.04
C VAL A 100 -8.50 -5.15 -2.27
N ILE A 101 -8.21 -3.90 -1.92
CA ILE A 101 -9.14 -2.77 -2.02
C ILE A 101 -8.79 -1.79 -3.14
N PHE A 102 -7.55 -1.84 -3.66
CA PHE A 102 -7.13 -1.02 -4.79
C PHE A 102 -6.03 -1.72 -5.60
N ARG A 103 -6.07 -1.55 -6.93
CA ARG A 103 -5.02 -1.97 -7.85
C ARG A 103 -4.66 -0.83 -8.79
N GLN A 104 -3.38 -0.49 -8.86
CA GLN A 104 -2.86 0.41 -9.89
C GLN A 104 -3.07 -0.21 -11.27
N GLU A 105 -3.59 0.54 -12.25
CA GLU A 105 -3.77 0.07 -13.61
C GLU A 105 -3.14 1.07 -14.60
N PRO A 106 -2.55 0.60 -15.71
CA PRO A 106 -2.31 -0.80 -16.04
C PRO A 106 -1.12 -1.40 -15.26
N ALA A 107 -1.10 -2.73 -15.12
CA ALA A 107 0.13 -3.45 -14.83
C ALA A 107 1.10 -3.39 -16.04
N VAL A 108 2.38 -3.12 -15.80
CA VAL A 108 3.38 -2.99 -16.88
C VAL A 108 4.68 -3.72 -16.55
N SER A 109 5.39 -4.15 -17.60
CA SER A 109 6.70 -4.78 -17.48
C SER A 109 7.74 -3.75 -17.04
N SER A 110 8.00 -3.71 -15.72
CA SER A 110 8.97 -2.86 -15.06
C SER A 110 9.25 -3.37 -13.65
N ARG A 111 10.46 -3.11 -13.15
CA ARG A 111 10.89 -3.41 -11.78
C ARG A 111 11.17 -2.16 -10.93
N HIS A 112 10.78 -0.99 -11.42
CA HIS A 112 11.08 0.32 -10.83
C HIS A 112 9.82 1.19 -10.69
N HIS A 113 9.86 2.13 -9.75
CA HIS A 113 8.87 3.19 -9.50
C HIS A 113 7.48 2.65 -9.11
N PHE A 114 7.41 1.82 -8.06
CA PHE A 114 6.14 1.36 -7.47
C PHE A 114 5.46 2.46 -6.61
N GLY A 115 6.24 3.39 -6.07
CA GLY A 115 5.78 4.33 -5.06
C GLY A 115 5.33 3.63 -3.79
N SER A 116 4.03 3.61 -3.55
CA SER A 116 3.30 2.75 -2.59
C SER A 116 3.09 3.31 -1.18
N ARG A 117 3.36 4.59 -0.91
CA ARG A 117 3.10 5.16 0.42
C ARG A 117 1.59 5.23 0.71
N LEU A 118 1.21 4.88 1.94
CA LEU A 118 -0.14 4.91 2.48
C LEU A 118 -0.26 5.98 3.56
N VAL A 119 -1.21 6.92 3.41
CA VAL A 119 -1.46 7.97 4.41
C VAL A 119 -2.96 8.18 4.59
N PHE A 120 -3.46 7.94 5.81
CA PHE A 120 -4.79 8.40 6.18
C PHE A 120 -4.78 9.91 6.43
N ALA A 121 -5.67 10.62 5.75
CA ALA A 121 -5.91 12.03 5.99
C ALA A 121 -6.88 12.25 7.16
N PRO A 122 -6.94 13.47 7.74
CA PRO A 122 -7.83 13.78 8.87
C PRO A 122 -9.32 13.55 8.59
N ASP A 123 -9.74 13.50 7.33
CA ASP A 123 -11.11 13.20 6.89
C ASP A 123 -11.39 11.69 6.75
N GLY A 124 -10.42 10.84 7.12
CA GLY A 124 -10.52 9.39 7.08
C GLY A 124 -10.31 8.78 5.69
N LYS A 125 -9.94 9.57 4.67
CA LYS A 125 -9.60 9.03 3.35
C LYS A 125 -8.17 8.53 3.32
N LEU A 126 -7.93 7.48 2.54
CA LEU A 126 -6.62 6.91 2.34
C LEU A 126 -6.01 7.44 1.04
N PHE A 127 -4.87 8.09 1.15
CA PHE A 127 -4.03 8.48 0.03
C PHE A 127 -2.99 7.39 -0.27
N VAL A 128 -2.81 7.11 -1.55
CA VAL A 128 -1.82 6.13 -2.05
C VAL A 128 -0.94 6.80 -3.10
N THR A 129 0.39 6.78 -2.91
CA THR A 129 1.33 7.25 -3.94
C THR A 129 1.63 6.14 -4.94
N LEU A 130 1.66 6.47 -6.23
CA LEU A 130 1.88 5.51 -7.31
C LEU A 130 2.92 6.07 -8.29
N GLY A 131 4.05 5.38 -8.43
CA GLY A 131 5.05 5.75 -9.45
C GLY A 131 4.57 5.39 -10.87
N GLU A 132 5.20 5.96 -11.88
CA GLU A 132 4.83 5.75 -13.30
C GLU A 132 5.50 4.54 -13.95
N ARG A 133 6.16 3.70 -13.14
CA ARG A 133 6.69 2.40 -13.58
C ARG A 133 7.76 2.49 -14.69
N GLY A 134 8.44 3.63 -14.85
CA GLY A 134 9.40 3.91 -15.93
C GLY A 134 8.77 4.33 -17.27
N LYS A 135 7.45 4.59 -17.29
CA LYS A 135 6.71 5.18 -18.42
C LYS A 135 6.46 6.68 -18.21
N ALA A 136 7.52 7.50 -18.28
CA ALA A 136 7.46 8.92 -17.89
C ALA A 136 6.37 9.76 -18.56
N GLN A 137 6.01 9.44 -19.81
CA GLN A 137 4.94 10.12 -20.56
C GLN A 137 3.54 9.80 -19.99
N GLN A 138 3.36 8.61 -19.40
CA GLN A 138 2.09 8.17 -18.81
C GLN A 138 1.76 8.93 -17.53
N ALA A 139 2.75 9.53 -16.86
CA ALA A 139 2.49 10.38 -15.70
C ALA A 139 1.58 11.59 -16.01
N GLN A 140 1.45 11.99 -17.29
CA GLN A 140 0.55 13.06 -17.72
C GLN A 140 -0.80 12.56 -18.23
N ASP A 141 -1.01 11.24 -18.28
CA ASP A 141 -2.24 10.62 -18.73
C ASP A 141 -3.15 10.33 -17.53
N ALA A 142 -4.14 11.18 -17.32
CA ALA A 142 -5.09 11.04 -16.21
C ALA A 142 -6.10 9.88 -16.40
N SER A 143 -6.08 9.16 -17.53
CA SER A 143 -6.95 7.99 -17.74
C SER A 143 -6.45 6.72 -17.04
N ASN A 144 -5.25 6.76 -16.44
CA ASN A 144 -4.66 5.61 -15.75
C ASN A 144 -3.93 6.02 -14.46
N HIS A 145 -3.47 5.04 -13.69
CA HIS A 145 -2.90 5.23 -12.36
C HIS A 145 -1.36 5.42 -12.35
N LEU A 146 -0.69 5.45 -13.51
CA LEU A 146 0.77 5.59 -13.57
C LEU A 146 1.19 7.02 -13.23
N GLY A 147 1.99 7.20 -12.17
CA GLY A 147 2.47 8.53 -11.80
C GLY A 147 1.42 9.41 -11.15
N THR A 148 0.55 8.80 -10.32
CA THR A 148 -0.58 9.46 -9.68
C THR A 148 -0.48 9.37 -8.16
N VAL A 149 -1.19 10.25 -7.48
CA VAL A 149 -1.64 10.01 -6.12
C VAL A 149 -3.14 9.78 -6.21
N VAL A 150 -3.60 8.66 -5.67
CA VAL A 150 -5.04 8.34 -5.59
C VAL A 150 -5.56 8.60 -4.17
N ARG A 151 -6.85 8.91 -4.07
CA ARG A 151 -7.59 9.06 -2.80
C ARG A 151 -8.79 8.13 -2.82
N ILE A 152 -8.84 7.21 -1.88
CA ILE A 152 -9.89 6.18 -1.73
C ILE A 152 -10.49 6.22 -0.32
N ASN A 153 -11.72 5.71 -0.16
CA ASN A 153 -12.27 5.39 1.15
C ASN A 153 -11.53 4.20 1.78
N PRO A 154 -11.67 3.97 3.10
CA PRO A 154 -11.01 2.84 3.77
C PRO A 154 -11.38 1.45 3.21
N ASP A 155 -12.51 1.32 2.51
CA ASP A 155 -12.96 0.10 1.84
C ASP A 155 -12.56 0.01 0.36
N GLY A 156 -11.83 1.00 -0.16
CA GLY A 156 -11.43 1.07 -1.56
C GLY A 156 -12.41 1.81 -2.48
N SER A 157 -13.61 2.15 -2.01
CA SER A 157 -14.56 2.91 -2.83
C SER A 157 -14.06 4.34 -3.10
N VAL A 158 -14.50 4.93 -4.20
CA VAL A 158 -14.10 6.28 -4.59
C VAL A 158 -14.88 7.33 -3.77
N PRO A 159 -14.22 8.33 -3.17
CA PRO A 159 -14.91 9.49 -2.60
C PRO A 159 -15.57 10.33 -3.70
N ASP A 160 -16.87 10.63 -3.56
CA ASP A 160 -17.66 11.37 -4.56
C ASP A 160 -17.12 12.79 -4.86
N ASP A 161 -16.33 13.35 -3.95
CA ASP A 161 -15.69 14.67 -4.06
C ASP A 161 -14.28 14.61 -4.69
N ASN A 162 -13.85 13.46 -5.21
CA ASN A 162 -12.61 13.35 -5.98
C ASN A 162 -12.68 14.22 -7.26
N PRO A 163 -11.55 14.81 -7.70
CA PRO A 163 -11.54 15.83 -8.76
C PRO A 163 -11.96 15.30 -10.14
N PHE A 164 -11.80 13.99 -10.39
CA PHE A 164 -12.10 13.33 -11.66
C PHE A 164 -13.44 12.59 -11.70
N VAL A 165 -14.15 12.47 -10.56
CA VAL A 165 -15.48 11.84 -10.52
C VAL A 165 -16.43 12.50 -11.52
N GLY A 166 -16.92 11.70 -12.47
CA GLY A 166 -17.84 12.15 -13.52
C GLY A 166 -17.19 13.04 -14.59
N LYS A 167 -15.87 12.98 -14.75
CA LYS A 167 -15.09 13.72 -15.75
C LYS A 167 -14.13 12.78 -16.50
N ASP A 168 -13.37 13.33 -17.44
CA ASP A 168 -12.33 12.58 -18.14
C ASP A 168 -11.15 12.29 -17.19
N GLY A 169 -10.95 11.02 -16.85
CA GLY A 169 -9.86 10.53 -16.00
C GLY A 169 -10.29 9.31 -15.18
N ALA A 170 -9.37 8.72 -14.42
CA ALA A 170 -9.73 7.71 -13.43
C ALA A 170 -10.23 8.38 -12.14
N ASP A 171 -11.40 7.95 -11.65
CA ASP A 171 -12.12 8.60 -10.57
C ASP A 171 -11.33 8.62 -9.23
N GLU A 172 -10.45 7.64 -9.02
CA GLU A 172 -9.58 7.52 -7.84
C GLU A 172 -8.51 8.62 -7.77
N ILE A 173 -8.16 9.26 -8.89
CA ILE A 173 -7.01 10.17 -8.96
C ILE A 173 -7.30 11.44 -8.15
N TRP A 174 -6.35 11.81 -7.30
CA TRP A 174 -6.31 13.11 -6.63
C TRP A 174 -5.36 14.08 -7.32
N SER A 175 -4.18 13.59 -7.74
CA SER A 175 -3.21 14.37 -8.52
C SER A 175 -2.38 13.45 -9.42
N TYR A 176 -1.81 14.01 -10.48
CA TYR A 176 -1.01 13.29 -11.46
C TYR A 176 0.24 14.09 -11.86
N GLY A 177 1.10 13.51 -12.68
CA GLY A 177 2.38 14.10 -13.07
C GLY A 177 3.56 13.68 -12.19
N HIS A 178 3.36 12.70 -11.32
CA HIS A 178 4.38 12.18 -10.42
C HIS A 178 5.25 11.13 -11.12
N ARG A 179 6.51 11.01 -10.72
CA ARG A 179 7.48 10.13 -11.39
C ARG A 179 7.88 8.98 -10.49
N ASN A 180 8.64 9.30 -9.46
CA ASN A 180 9.15 8.35 -8.48
C ASN A 180 8.89 8.92 -7.08
N VAL A 181 7.69 8.62 -6.55
CA VAL A 181 7.13 9.18 -5.31
C VAL A 181 6.70 8.10 -4.34
#